data_AF-A0A7J4M5J0-F1
#
_entry.id   AF-A0A7J4M5J0-F1
#
_cell.length_a   1.000
_cell.length_b   1.000
_cell.length_c   1.000
_cell.angle_alpha   90.00
_cell.angle_beta   90.00
_cell.angle_gamma   90.00
#
_symmetry.space_group_name_H-M   'P 1'
#
loop_
_entity.id
_entity.type
_entity.pdbx_description
1 polymer ?
#
loop_
_entity_poly.entity_id
_entity_poly.type
_entity_poly.pdbx_seq_one_letter_code
_entity_poly.pdbx_strand_id
1 'polypeptide(L)' 'MQNKRILVTGAAGFIGSNICFALQEKGYDVLGLDNFSVGEKG' A
#
# COMPACT_ATOMS: atom_id res chain seq x y z
N MET A 1 -19.02 13.59 -1.95
CA MET A 1 -17.87 13.62 -1.02
C MET A 1 -16.63 13.26 -1.82
N GLN A 2 -15.51 13.99 -1.69
CA GLN A 2 -14.27 13.58 -2.37
C GLN A 2 -13.72 12.33 -1.69
N ASN A 3 -13.64 11.21 -2.40
CA ASN A 3 -12.86 10.05 -1.95
C ASN A 3 -11.40 10.49 -1.86
N LYS A 4 -10.86 10.59 -0.64
CA LYS A 4 -9.43 10.87 -0.44
C LYS A 4 -8.64 9.70 -1.00
N ARG A 5 -7.79 9.96 -2.00
CA ARG A 5 -6.87 8.98 -2.57
C ARG A 5 -5.60 8.88 -1.71
N ILE A 6 -5.17 7.66 -1.40
CA ILE A 6 -4.00 7.38 -0.56
C ILE A 6 -2.94 6.66 -1.41
N LEU A 7 -1.69 7.16 -1.38
CA LEU A 7 -0.52 6.50 -1.97
C LEU A 7 0.17 5.65 -0.90
N VAL A 8 0.41 4.38 -1.20
CA VAL A 8 1.20 3.46 -0.37
C VAL A 8 2.47 3.09 -1.12
N THR A 9 3.64 3.42 -0.57
CA THR A 9 4.94 2.96 -1.10
C THR A 9 5.34 1.64 -0.45
N GLY A 10 6.06 0.78 -1.18
CA GLY A 10 6.35 -0.58 -0.72
C GLY A 10 5.09 -1.45 -0.67
N ALA A 11 4.11 -1.18 -1.53
CA ALA A 11 2.77 -1.77 -1.50
C ALA A 11 2.75 -3.30 -1.74
N ALA A 12 3.76 -3.86 -2.40
CA ALA A 12 3.90 -5.30 -2.60
C ALA A 12 4.64 -5.99 -1.44
N GLY A 13 5.21 -5.23 -0.50
CA GLY A 13 5.89 -5.74 0.69
C GLY A 13 4.92 -6.24 1.78
N PHE A 14 5.48 -6.87 2.82
CA PHE A 14 4.71 -7.44 3.93
C PHE A 14 3.79 -6.41 4.61
N ILE A 15 4.33 -5.24 4.98
CA ILE A 15 3.54 -4.20 5.66
C ILE A 15 2.64 -3.46 4.66
N GLY A 16 3.18 -3.06 3.50
CA GLY A 16 2.46 -2.26 2.53
C GLY A 16 1.21 -2.96 1.96
N SER A 17 1.28 -4.26 1.71
CA SER A 17 0.14 -5.05 1.22
C SER A 17 -1.01 -5.09 2.24
N ASN A 18 -0.70 -5.36 3.52
CA ASN A 18 -1.68 -5.36 4.60
C ASN A 18 -2.32 -3.97 4.80
N ILE A 19 -1.55 -2.89 4.66
CA ILE A 19 -2.08 -1.52 4.71
C ILE A 19 -3.02 -1.26 3.52
N CYS A 20 -2.66 -1.67 2.31
CA CYS A 20 -3.52 -1.52 1.13
C CYS A 20 -4.88 -2.18 1.34
N PHE A 21 -4.90 -3.44 1.81
CA PHE A 21 -6.14 -4.15 2.13
C PHE A 21 -6.96 -3.42 3.20
N ALA A 22 -6.36 -3.06 4.34
CA ALA A 22 -7.07 -2.40 5.43
C ALA A 22 -7.64 -1.02 5.04
N LEU A 23 -6.97 -0.29 4.15
CA LEU A 23 -7.47 0.99 3.62
C LEU A 23 -8.62 0.78 2.61
N GLN A 24 -8.50 -0.24 1.76
CA GLN A 24 -9.55 -0.57 0.80
C GLN A 24 -10.83 -1.04 1.51
N GLU A 25 -10.71 -1.85 2.57
CA GLU A 25 -11.85 -2.25 3.43
C GLU A 25 -12.56 -1.07 4.10
N LYS A 26 -11.83 0.02 4.37
CA LYS A 26 -12.39 1.27 4.91
C LYS A 26 -13.01 2.18 3.84
N GLY A 27 -13.02 1.76 2.57
CA GLY A 27 -13.61 2.50 1.46
C GLY A 27 -12.72 3.60 0.87
N TYR A 28 -11.42 3.60 1.15
CA TYR A 28 -10.49 4.54 0.52
C TYR A 28 -10.11 4.10 -0.90
N ASP A 29 -9.82 5.07 -1.76
CA ASP A 29 -9.16 4.84 -3.05
C ASP A 29 -7.64 4.74 -2.81
N VAL A 30 -7.05 3.60 -3.11
CA VAL A 30 -5.66 3.29 -2.76
C VAL A 30 -4.84 3.09 -4.03
N LEU A 31 -3.72 3.82 -4.14
CA LEU A 31 -2.73 3.65 -5.19
C LEU A 31 -1.46 3.05 -4.57
N GLY A 32 -1.10 1.84 -4.98
CA GLY A 32 0.15 1.18 -4.57
C GLY A 32 1.31 1.53 -5.50
N LEU A 33 2.49 1.79 -4.93
CA LEU A 33 3.76 1.95 -5.65
C LEU A 33 4.80 1.01 -5.05
N ASP A 34 5.42 0.20 -5.89
CA ASP A 34 6.47 -0.72 -5.49
C ASP A 34 7.48 -0.91 -6.64
N ASN A 35 8.74 -1.17 -6.30
CA ASN A 35 9.82 -1.46 -7.25
C ASN A 35 10.24 -2.94 -7.24
N PHE A 36 9.56 -3.77 -6.44
CA PHE A 36 9.83 -5.20 -6.24
C PHE A 36 11.24 -5.50 -5.69
N SER A 37 11.87 -4.53 -5.03
CA SER A 37 13.11 -4.79 -4.28
C SER A 37 12.80 -5.62 -3.03
N VAL A 38 13.70 -6.54 -2.70
CA VAL A 38 13.63 -7.34 -1.47
C VAL A 38 14.64 -6.81 -0.46
N GLY A 39 14.30 -6.89 0.83
CA GLY A 39 15.25 -6.52 1.88
C GLY A 39 16.45 -7.48 1.88
N GLU A 40 17.65 -6.92 1.98
CA GLU A 40 18.86 -7.71 2.16
C GLU A 40 18.97 -8.15 3.63
N LYS A 41 19.48 -9.37 3.84
CA LYS A 41 19.88 -9.81 5.18
C LYS A 41 21.24 -9.20 5.47
N GLY A 42 21.31 -8.39 6.53
CA GLY A 42 22.57 -7.94 7.11
C GLY A 42 23.27 -9.05 7.88
#